data_AF-A0A523JR50-F1
#
_entry.id   AF-A0A523JR50-F1
#
_cell.length_a   1.000
_cell.length_b   1.000
_cell.length_c   1.000
_cell.angle_alpha   90.00
_cell.angle_beta   90.00
_cell.angle_gamma   90.00
#
_symmetry.space_group_name_H-M   'P 1'
#
loop_
_entity.id
_entity.type
_entity.pdbx_description
1 polymer ?
#
loop_
_entity_poly.entity_id
_entity_poly.type
_entity_poly.pdbx_seq_one_letter_code
_entity_poly.pdbx_strand_id
1 'polypeptide(L)'
;MYKNRRPNAFRLLAAASLLTLSACASNPPVQEMSDARQAIQAAITAGAEEYAELALKDARRFLADAEANLNRKAYNGAKNDAREAKRWAEVAINTAVEAAGTEQH
;
A
#
# COMPACT_ATOMS: atom_id res chain seq x y z
N MET A 1 25.15 57.83 -18.95
CA MET A 1 25.04 57.03 -17.71
C MET A 1 23.59 56.55 -17.55
N TYR A 2 23.17 55.52 -18.30
CA TYR A 2 21.82 54.92 -18.19
C TYR A 2 21.94 53.64 -17.35
N LYS A 3 21.37 53.68 -16.15
CA LYS A 3 21.43 52.60 -15.15
C LYS A 3 20.47 51.48 -15.55
N ASN A 4 20.96 50.54 -16.35
CA ASN A 4 20.17 49.41 -16.84
C ASN A 4 20.09 48.32 -15.75
N ARG A 5 19.15 48.43 -14.81
CA ARG A 5 18.78 47.31 -13.94
C ARG A 5 18.10 46.26 -14.80
N ARG A 6 18.80 45.19 -15.16
CA ARG A 6 18.15 43.99 -15.69
C ARG A 6 17.52 43.26 -14.50
N PRO A 7 16.18 43.27 -14.31
CA PRO A 7 15.58 42.38 -13.33
C PRO A 7 15.85 40.95 -13.80
N ASN A 8 16.36 40.11 -12.89
CA ASN A 8 16.70 38.72 -13.14
C ASN A 8 15.48 37.96 -13.71
N ALA A 9 15.33 37.91 -15.03
CA ALA A 9 14.33 37.09 -15.73
C ALA A 9 14.41 35.62 -15.27
N PHE A 10 15.61 35.20 -14.86
CA PHE A 10 15.89 33.91 -14.24
C PHE A 10 15.14 33.67 -12.91
N ARG A 11 14.89 34.72 -12.11
CA ARG A 11 14.15 34.60 -10.84
C ARG A 11 12.64 34.56 -11.04
N LEU A 12 12.13 35.20 -12.10
CA LEU A 12 10.71 35.15 -12.45
C LEU A 12 10.32 33.79 -13.06
N LEU A 13 11.22 33.18 -13.84
CA LEU A 13 11.02 31.82 -14.37
C LEU A 13 11.09 30.73 -13.29
N ALA A 14 11.92 30.90 -12.26
CA ALA A 14 12.02 29.94 -11.14
C ALA A 14 10.83 29.99 -10.17
N ALA A 15 10.10 31.12 -10.11
CA ALA A 15 8.95 31.27 -9.22
C ALA A 15 7.64 30.73 -9.81
N ALA A 16 7.55 30.57 -11.13
CA ALA A 16 6.33 30.10 -11.81
C ALA A 16 6.20 28.56 -11.86
N SER A 17 7.27 27.81 -11.63
CA SER A 17 7.30 26.35 -11.74
C SER A 17 6.93 25.60 -10.45
N LEU A 18 6.64 26.30 -9.35
CA LEU A 18 6.30 25.69 -8.05
C LEU A 18 4.79 25.41 -7.83
N LEU A 19 3.92 25.61 -8.83
CA LEU A 19 2.47 25.71 -8.63
C LEU A 19 1.60 24.57 -9.21
N THR A 20 2.14 23.41 -9.61
CA THR A 20 1.31 22.37 -10.28
C THR A 20 1.42 20.94 -9.77
N LEU A 21 1.69 20.70 -8.48
CA LEU A 21 1.64 19.33 -7.91
C LEU A 21 0.59 19.16 -6.80
N SER A 22 -0.66 19.45 -7.11
CA SER A 22 -1.80 18.96 -6.32
C SER A 22 -2.87 18.33 -7.23
N ALA A 23 -2.46 17.33 -8.02
CA ALA A 23 -3.43 16.39 -8.56
C ALA A 23 -3.94 15.53 -7.40
N CYS A 24 -5.06 15.96 -6.79
CA CYS A 24 -5.73 15.23 -5.73
C CYS A 24 -5.98 13.78 -6.17
N ALA A 25 -5.33 12.87 -5.44
CA ALA A 25 -5.25 11.46 -5.70
C ALA A 25 -6.64 10.80 -5.78
N SER A 26 -7.01 10.30 -6.95
CA SER A 26 -8.11 9.35 -7.14
C SER A 26 -7.68 8.30 -8.17
N ASN A 27 -6.46 7.80 -8.00
CA ASN A 27 -5.92 6.72 -8.83
C ASN A 27 -6.12 5.38 -8.13
N PRO A 28 -6.26 4.28 -8.89
CA PRO A 28 -6.26 2.93 -8.33
C PRO A 28 -5.06 2.68 -7.39
N PRO A 29 -5.26 2.07 -6.20
CA PRO A 29 -4.20 1.84 -5.21
C PRO A 29 -3.34 0.61 -5.56
N VAL A 30 -2.69 0.63 -6.73
CA VAL A 30 -1.96 -0.52 -7.28
C VAL A 30 -0.88 -1.05 -6.33
N GLN A 31 -0.19 -0.15 -5.63
CA GLN A 31 0.87 -0.52 -4.69
C GLN A 31 0.29 -1.29 -3.49
N GLU A 32 -0.75 -0.75 -2.85
CA GLU A 32 -1.37 -1.41 -1.70
C GLU A 32 -1.97 -2.78 -2.06
N MET A 33 -2.58 -2.90 -3.26
CA MET A 33 -3.10 -4.19 -3.74
C MET A 33 -1.97 -5.21 -3.97
N SER A 34 -0.84 -4.77 -4.52
CA SER A 34 0.34 -5.62 -4.74
C SER A 34 0.93 -6.09 -3.42
N ASP A 35 1.14 -5.16 -2.47
CA ASP A 35 1.64 -5.46 -1.13
C ASP A 35 0.78 -6.50 -0.41
N ALA A 36 -0.55 -6.34 -0.46
CA ALA A 36 -1.49 -7.26 0.17
C ALA A 36 -1.35 -8.69 -0.38
N ARG A 37 -1.29 -8.83 -1.71
CA ARG A 37 -1.12 -10.14 -2.37
C ARG A 37 0.21 -10.79 -2.03
N GLN A 38 1.28 -10.00 -2.04
CA GLN A 38 2.62 -10.48 -1.68
C GLN A 38 2.68 -10.94 -0.23
N ALA A 39 2.07 -10.19 0.69
CA ALA A 39 2.01 -10.57 2.11
C ALA A 39 1.20 -11.85 2.33
N ILE A 40 0.05 -12.01 1.66
CA ILE A 40 -0.74 -13.25 1.73
C ILE A 40 0.07 -14.44 1.20
N GLN A 41 0.80 -14.27 0.10
CA GLN A 41 1.65 -15.34 -0.43
C GLN A 41 2.79 -15.68 0.55
N ALA A 42 3.39 -14.68 1.20
CA ALA A 42 4.39 -14.89 2.23
C ALA A 42 3.82 -15.63 3.45
N ALA A 43 2.59 -15.32 3.86
CA ALA A 43 1.90 -16.06 4.92
C ALA A 43 1.71 -17.54 4.58
N ILE A 44 1.26 -17.84 3.35
CA ILE A 44 1.12 -19.22 2.86
C ILE A 44 2.48 -19.94 2.91
N THR A 45 3.54 -19.31 2.39
CA THR A 45 4.90 -19.87 2.41
C THR A 45 5.42 -20.10 3.84
N ALA A 46 4.99 -19.30 4.80
CA ALA A 46 5.33 -19.45 6.22
C ALA A 46 4.53 -20.57 6.93
N GLY A 47 3.60 -21.25 6.25
CA GLY A 47 2.77 -22.31 6.84
C GLY A 47 1.50 -21.80 7.51
N ALA A 48 1.07 -20.58 7.25
CA ALA A 48 -0.12 -20.00 7.87
C ALA A 48 -1.42 -20.77 7.59
N GLU A 49 -1.47 -21.64 6.58
CA GLU A 49 -2.62 -22.52 6.33
C GLU A 49 -2.83 -23.54 7.46
N GLU A 50 -1.75 -23.96 8.13
CA GLU A 50 -1.80 -24.91 9.25
C GLU A 50 -1.81 -24.19 10.60
N TYR A 51 -0.93 -23.21 10.77
CA TYR A 51 -0.67 -22.61 12.08
C TYR A 51 -1.45 -21.30 12.34
N ALA A 52 -2.01 -20.68 11.31
CA ALA A 52 -2.63 -19.35 11.41
C ALA A 52 -3.86 -19.18 10.50
N GLU A 53 -4.65 -20.24 10.34
CA GLU A 53 -5.75 -20.32 9.36
C GLU A 53 -6.73 -19.14 9.49
N LEU A 54 -7.10 -18.78 10.71
CA LEU A 54 -8.05 -17.68 10.97
C LEU A 54 -7.51 -16.33 10.47
N ALA A 55 -6.25 -16.00 10.79
CA ALA A 55 -5.63 -14.76 10.35
C ALA A 55 -5.44 -14.72 8.82
N LEU A 56 -5.04 -15.85 8.22
CA LEU A 56 -4.94 -15.96 6.77
C LEU A 56 -6.31 -15.82 6.08
N LYS A 57 -7.37 -16.38 6.67
CA LYS A 57 -8.74 -16.23 6.18
C LYS A 57 -9.20 -14.78 6.21
N ASP A 58 -8.92 -14.06 7.29
CA ASP A 58 -9.21 -12.63 7.37
C ASP A 58 -8.42 -11.82 6.33
N ALA A 59 -7.13 -12.13 6.14
CA ALA A 59 -6.33 -11.48 5.10
C ALA A 59 -6.94 -11.66 3.69
N ARG A 60 -7.35 -12.89 3.35
CA ARG A 60 -8.01 -13.20 2.06
C ARG A 60 -9.36 -12.50 1.93
N ARG A 61 -10.15 -12.42 3.01
CA ARG A 61 -11.44 -11.70 3.04
C ARG A 61 -11.25 -10.23 2.72
N PHE A 62 -10.33 -9.56 3.41
CA PHE A 62 -10.06 -8.14 3.16
C PHE A 62 -9.49 -7.89 1.76
N LEU A 63 -8.68 -8.80 1.21
CA LEU A 63 -8.25 -8.68 -0.18
C LEU A 63 -9.44 -8.78 -1.16
N ALA A 64 -10.39 -9.68 -0.92
CA ALA A 64 -11.59 -9.79 -1.74
C ALA A 64 -12.47 -8.52 -1.64
N ASP A 65 -12.63 -7.96 -0.44
CA ASP A 65 -13.33 -6.69 -0.23
C ASP A 65 -12.61 -5.54 -0.96
N ALA A 66 -11.27 -5.52 -0.93
CA ALA A 66 -10.45 -4.56 -1.66
C ALA A 66 -10.66 -4.64 -3.18
N GLU A 67 -10.70 -5.85 -3.72
CA GLU A 67 -10.96 -6.11 -5.15
C GLU A 67 -12.38 -5.70 -5.55
N ALA A 68 -13.38 -5.96 -4.69
CA ALA A 68 -14.75 -5.51 -4.90
C ALA A 68 -14.85 -3.98 -4.91
N ASN A 69 -14.18 -3.30 -3.98
CA ASN A 69 -14.13 -1.84 -3.94
C ASN A 69 -13.37 -1.27 -5.15
N LEU A 70 -12.29 -1.91 -5.59
CA LEU A 70 -11.54 -1.52 -6.78
C LEU A 70 -12.41 -1.59 -8.03
N ASN A 71 -13.16 -2.69 -8.20
CA ASN A 71 -14.07 -2.87 -9.33
C ASN A 71 -15.18 -1.80 -9.37
N ARG A 72 -15.64 -1.36 -8.20
CA ARG A 72 -16.61 -0.27 -8.03
C ARG A 72 -15.99 1.13 -8.12
N LYS A 73 -14.68 1.24 -8.40
CA LYS A 73 -13.88 2.48 -8.38
C LYS A 73 -13.90 3.21 -7.02
N ALA A 74 -14.23 2.50 -5.95
CA ALA A 74 -14.17 2.99 -4.58
C ALA A 74 -12.72 2.91 -4.06
N TYR A 75 -11.81 3.70 -4.64
CA TYR A 75 -10.36 3.55 -4.44
C TYR A 75 -9.90 3.72 -2.99
N ASN A 76 -10.54 4.61 -2.21
CA ASN A 76 -10.23 4.76 -0.79
C ASN A 76 -10.62 3.51 0.02
N GLY A 77 -11.77 2.90 -0.29
CA GLY A 77 -12.19 1.63 0.31
C GLY A 77 -11.20 0.52 -0.06
N ALA A 78 -10.90 0.38 -1.36
CA ALA A 78 -9.95 -0.61 -1.85
C ALA A 78 -8.57 -0.47 -1.18
N LYS A 79 -8.08 0.76 -1.03
CA LYS A 79 -6.81 1.05 -0.37
C LYS A 79 -6.83 0.65 1.11
N ASN A 80 -7.91 0.92 1.81
CA ASN A 80 -8.03 0.60 3.24
C ASN A 80 -8.13 -0.92 3.45
N ASP A 81 -8.95 -1.59 2.65
CA ASP A 81 -9.13 -3.04 2.72
C ASP A 81 -7.83 -3.77 2.34
N ALA A 82 -7.11 -3.31 1.31
CA ALA A 82 -5.81 -3.89 0.94
C ALA A 82 -4.78 -3.74 2.08
N ARG A 83 -4.78 -2.61 2.79
CA ARG A 83 -3.90 -2.42 3.96
C ARG A 83 -4.29 -3.34 5.12
N GLU A 84 -5.58 -3.59 5.31
CA GLU A 84 -6.06 -4.53 6.34
C GLU A 84 -5.69 -5.98 5.96
N ALA A 85 -5.85 -6.35 4.69
CA ALA A 85 -5.39 -7.64 4.17
C ALA A 85 -3.90 -7.88 4.44
N LYS A 86 -3.07 -6.86 4.19
CA LYS A 86 -1.63 -6.91 4.50
C LYS A 86 -1.38 -7.12 6.00
N ARG A 87 -2.05 -6.37 6.88
CA ARG A 87 -1.88 -6.50 8.35
C ARG A 87 -2.24 -7.90 8.83
N TRP A 88 -3.36 -8.45 8.39
CA TRP A 88 -3.76 -9.81 8.77
C TRP A 88 -2.80 -10.86 8.22
N ALA A 89 -2.25 -10.66 7.02
CA ALA A 89 -1.21 -11.53 6.49
C ALA A 89 0.07 -11.47 7.33
N GLU A 90 0.48 -10.29 7.82
CA GLU A 90 1.62 -10.14 8.73
C GLU A 90 1.37 -10.85 10.08
N VAL A 91 0.16 -10.76 10.64
CA VAL A 91 -0.25 -11.55 11.82
C VAL A 91 -0.14 -13.04 11.54
N ALA A 92 -0.61 -13.48 10.37
CA ALA A 92 -0.56 -14.89 9.98
C ALA A 92 0.87 -15.40 9.82
N ILE A 93 1.78 -14.60 9.24
CA ILE A 93 3.21 -14.93 9.14
C ILE A 93 3.82 -15.12 10.53
N ASN A 94 3.65 -14.14 11.42
CA ASN A 94 4.27 -14.19 12.74
C ASN A 94 3.78 -15.40 13.55
N THR A 95 2.46 -15.63 13.54
CA THR A 95 1.85 -16.77 14.22
C THR A 95 2.39 -18.10 13.68
N ALA A 96 2.53 -18.23 12.36
CA ALA A 96 3.03 -19.46 11.74
C ALA A 96 4.51 -19.72 12.02
N VAL A 97 5.35 -18.68 11.96
CA VAL A 97 6.77 -18.79 12.28
C VAL A 97 6.99 -19.14 13.76
N GLU A 98 6.22 -18.54 14.67
CA GLU A 98 6.29 -18.84 16.10
C GLU A 98 5.88 -20.29 16.37
N ALA A 99 4.76 -20.76 15.80
CA ALA A 99 4.30 -22.14 15.98
C ALA A 99 5.30 -23.16 15.41
N ALA A 100 5.79 -22.95 14.18
CA ALA A 100 6.78 -23.84 13.56
C ALA A 100 8.11 -23.89 14.34
N GLY A 101 8.49 -22.79 15.00
CA GLY A 101 9.67 -22.76 15.88
C GLY A 101 9.48 -23.55 17.17
N THR A 102 8.25 -23.68 17.68
CA THR A 102 7.96 -24.45 18.91
C THR A 102 8.01 -25.96 18.71
N GLU A 103 7.84 -26.46 17.48
CA GLU A 103 7.92 -27.89 17.16
C GLU A 103 9.37 -28.41 17.02
N GLN A 104 10.36 -27.52 17.00
CA GLN A 104 11.77 -27.85 16.86
C GLN A 104 12.50 -28.11 18.19
N HIS A 105 11.77 -28.17 19.31
CA HIS A 105 12.26 -28.41 20.67
C HIS A 105 11.64 -29.65 21.30
#